data_AF-A0A2V7VU67-F1
#
_entry.id   AF-A0A2V7VU67-F1
#
_cell.length_a   1.000
_cell.length_b   1.000
_cell.length_c   1.000
_cell.angle_alpha   90.00
_cell.angle_beta   90.00
_cell.angle_gamma   90.00
#
_symmetry.space_group_name_H-M   'P 1'
#
loop_
_entity.id
_entity.type
_entity.pdbx_description
1 polymer ?
#
loop_
_entity_poly.entity_id
_entity_poly.type
_entity_poly.pdbx_seq_one_letter_code
_entity_poly.pdbx_strand_id
1 'polypeptide(L)'
;MNAKGIRFILAGLAAALALSPAVAQAQSPVAMVVMYEVNEGLAFFKGMKGATGPGDFRQRVARASLLGRDVRPLGTASPFAVGSFIQADALSTVDVQTGHGPIQGYFTLLADLDPSRNSLDTLEATAIGTVNGDLDLASAGQGFAPVSGRWTLSGTGQGGTFAGLFLIPFRVPGETRYFYLDRGPSGQGGLCGSKTGTCPLADDEFVLGIPLTKAVVVFFE
;
A
#
# COMPACT_ATOMS: atom_id res chain seq x y z
N MET A 1 -11.37 -12.21 -18.49
CA MET A 1 -10.41 -11.24 -17.89
C MET A 1 -9.67 -10.51 -19.00
N ASN A 2 -9.57 -9.19 -18.94
CA ASN A 2 -8.97 -8.37 -19.99
C ASN A 2 -7.43 -8.41 -19.91
N ALA A 3 -6.71 -8.44 -21.04
CA ALA A 3 -5.25 -8.61 -21.08
C ALA A 3 -4.46 -7.53 -20.29
N LYS A 4 -5.04 -6.34 -20.12
CA LYS A 4 -4.50 -5.27 -19.28
C LYS A 4 -4.50 -5.62 -17.78
N GLY A 5 -5.53 -6.32 -17.31
CA GLY A 5 -5.66 -6.73 -15.91
C GLY A 5 -4.63 -7.78 -15.51
N ILE A 6 -4.30 -8.71 -16.42
CA ILE A 6 -3.29 -9.75 -16.19
C ILE A 6 -1.89 -9.15 -16.10
N ARG A 7 -1.55 -8.19 -16.97
CA ARG A 7 -0.27 -7.47 -16.91
C ARG A 7 -0.11 -6.68 -15.61
N PHE A 8 -1.18 -6.08 -15.12
CA PHE A 8 -1.18 -5.39 -13.83
C PHE A 8 -0.89 -6.35 -12.67
N ILE A 9 -1.45 -7.56 -12.67
CA ILE A 9 -1.22 -8.56 -11.61
C ILE A 9 0.22 -9.06 -11.63
N LEU A 10 0.71 -9.45 -12.81
CA LEU A 10 2.08 -9.94 -12.97
C LEU A 10 3.10 -8.85 -12.60
N ALA A 11 2.78 -7.59 -12.91
CA ALA A 11 3.52 -6.45 -12.39
C ALA A 11 3.37 -6.36 -10.86
N GLY A 12 2.20 -6.25 -10.24
CA GLY A 12 2.13 -6.17 -8.77
C GLY A 12 2.93 -7.28 -8.04
N LEU A 13 2.86 -8.52 -8.55
CA LEU A 13 3.56 -9.68 -8.00
C LEU A 13 5.09 -9.59 -8.04
N ALA A 14 5.67 -9.24 -9.19
CA ALA A 14 7.12 -9.20 -9.30
C ALA A 14 7.73 -8.00 -8.51
N ALA A 15 6.99 -6.87 -8.40
CA ALA A 15 6.97 -5.84 -7.32
C ALA A 15 7.40 -6.38 -6.00
N ALA A 16 6.40 -7.00 -5.40
CA ALA A 16 6.49 -7.49 -4.06
C ALA A 16 7.68 -8.44 -3.95
N LEU A 17 7.83 -9.42 -4.86
CA LEU A 17 8.92 -10.38 -4.80
C LEU A 17 10.32 -9.72 -4.84
N ALA A 18 10.56 -8.75 -5.73
CA ALA A 18 11.88 -8.12 -5.88
C ALA A 18 12.28 -7.23 -4.69
N LEU A 19 11.30 -6.65 -4.00
CA LEU A 19 11.51 -5.79 -2.84
C LEU A 19 11.30 -6.51 -1.51
N SER A 20 10.81 -7.74 -1.56
CA SER A 20 10.51 -8.52 -0.37
C SER A 20 11.77 -9.16 0.21
N PRO A 21 11.86 -9.28 1.55
CA PRO A 21 12.92 -10.06 2.17
C PRO A 21 12.84 -11.52 1.70
N ALA A 22 13.98 -12.23 1.70
CA ALA A 22 14.08 -13.60 1.17
C ALA A 22 13.04 -14.58 1.73
N VAL A 23 12.57 -14.34 2.96
CA VAL A 23 11.50 -15.13 3.61
C VAL A 23 10.18 -15.04 2.84
N ALA A 24 9.83 -13.87 2.32
CA ALA A 24 8.62 -13.66 1.53
C ALA A 24 8.74 -14.22 0.10
N GLN A 25 9.95 -14.23 -0.47
CA GLN A 25 10.21 -14.83 -1.78
C GLN A 25 10.02 -16.36 -1.79
N ALA A 26 10.06 -17.00 -0.62
CA ALA A 26 9.85 -18.44 -0.46
C ALA A 26 8.37 -18.81 -0.24
N GLN A 27 7.48 -17.83 -0.06
CA GLN A 27 6.06 -18.05 0.23
C GLN A 27 5.19 -17.92 -1.02
N SER A 28 4.02 -18.56 -1.00
CA SER A 28 3.09 -18.51 -2.12
C SER A 28 2.22 -17.24 -2.01
N PRO A 29 2.04 -16.47 -3.10
CA PRO A 29 1.20 -15.28 -3.05
C PRO A 29 -0.28 -15.67 -2.91
N VAL A 30 -0.98 -15.03 -1.97
CA VAL A 30 -2.40 -15.28 -1.68
C VAL A 30 -3.32 -14.15 -2.11
N ALA A 31 -2.83 -12.92 -2.16
CA ALA A 31 -3.62 -11.80 -2.61
C ALA A 31 -2.75 -10.63 -3.04
N MET A 32 -3.26 -9.86 -3.99
CA MET A 32 -2.78 -8.51 -4.28
C MET A 32 -3.88 -7.52 -3.97
N VAL A 33 -3.51 -6.45 -3.29
CA VAL A 33 -4.41 -5.44 -2.78
C VAL A 33 -3.93 -4.07 -3.24
N VAL A 34 -4.86 -3.24 -3.72
CA VAL A 34 -4.62 -1.83 -4.05
C VAL A 34 -5.48 -0.95 -3.15
N MET A 35 -4.82 -0.06 -2.40
CA MET A 35 -5.47 0.86 -1.48
C MET A 35 -5.03 2.30 -1.74
N TYR A 36 -5.86 3.25 -1.33
CA TYR A 36 -5.52 4.67 -1.30
C TYR A 36 -5.50 5.17 0.12
N GLU A 37 -4.49 5.96 0.46
CA GLU A 37 -4.43 6.71 1.70
C GLU A 37 -5.44 7.85 1.65
N VAL A 38 -6.47 7.78 2.49
CA VAL A 38 -7.55 8.76 2.55
C VAL A 38 -7.39 9.76 3.69
N ASN A 39 -6.54 9.44 4.66
CA ASN A 39 -6.21 10.29 5.79
C ASN A 39 -4.81 9.97 6.31
N GLU A 40 -4.02 10.99 6.63
CA GLU A 40 -2.75 10.85 7.34
C GLU A 40 -2.61 11.93 8.43
N GLY A 41 -2.47 11.49 9.68
CA GLY A 41 -2.08 12.31 10.81
C GLY A 41 -0.57 12.24 11.03
N LEU A 42 0.15 13.29 10.64
CA LEU A 42 1.61 13.37 10.67
C LEU A 42 2.13 14.23 11.83
N ALA A 43 3.10 13.70 12.58
CA ALA A 43 3.82 14.43 13.62
C ALA A 43 5.33 14.19 13.53
N PHE A 44 6.12 15.22 13.85
CA PHE A 44 7.57 15.11 13.95
C PHE A 44 8.03 15.33 15.38
N PHE A 45 8.90 14.44 15.86
CA PHE A 45 9.44 14.48 17.22
C PHE A 45 10.94 14.78 17.19
N LYS A 46 11.34 15.70 18.06
CA LYS A 46 12.74 16.09 18.26
C LYS A 46 13.43 15.08 19.16
N GLY A 47 14.69 14.79 18.87
CA GLY A 47 15.46 13.79 19.61
C GLY A 47 15.95 14.24 20.99
N MET A 48 15.90 15.55 21.28
CA MET A 48 16.40 16.13 22.52
C MET A 48 15.52 17.28 23.01
N LYS A 49 15.40 17.40 24.33
CA LYS A 49 14.71 18.53 24.99
C LYS A 49 15.52 19.81 24.79
N GLY A 50 14.89 20.87 24.26
CA GLY A 50 15.55 22.16 23.96
C GLY A 50 15.97 22.34 22.50
N ALA A 51 15.76 21.34 21.64
CA ALA A 51 15.89 21.48 20.20
C ALA A 51 14.91 22.52 19.63
N THR A 52 15.39 23.44 18.80
CA THR A 52 14.59 24.56 18.27
C THR A 52 14.46 24.52 16.74
N GLY A 53 15.39 23.90 16.02
CA GLY A 53 15.45 23.92 14.56
C GLY A 53 14.72 22.75 13.86
N PRO A 54 14.41 22.87 12.56
CA PRO A 54 13.88 21.78 11.75
C PRO A 54 14.85 20.59 11.59
N GLY A 55 16.16 20.82 11.69
CA GLY A 55 17.18 19.77 11.63
C GLY A 55 17.24 18.87 12.87
N ASP A 56 16.51 19.22 13.94
CA ASP A 56 16.54 18.48 15.19
C ASP A 56 15.50 17.35 15.26
N PHE A 57 14.64 17.24 14.25
CA PHE A 57 13.69 16.14 14.16
C PHE A 57 14.43 14.82 13.96
N ARG A 58 14.06 13.83 14.75
CA ARG A 58 14.61 12.47 14.69
C ARG A 58 13.58 11.45 14.28
N GLN A 59 12.31 11.67 14.61
CA GLN A 59 11.24 10.73 14.27
C GLN A 59 10.11 11.41 13.53
N ARG A 60 9.67 10.75 12.46
CA ARG A 60 8.42 10.98 11.74
C ARG A 60 7.43 9.93 12.22
N VAL A 61 6.33 10.33 12.84
CA VAL A 61 5.26 9.43 13.24
C VAL A 61 4.03 9.76 12.40
N ALA A 62 3.48 8.76 11.72
CA ALA A 62 2.30 8.93 10.90
C ALA A 62 1.25 7.86 11.22
N ARG A 63 -0.01 8.32 11.39
CA ARG A 63 -1.19 7.45 11.47
C ARG A 63 -1.97 7.61 10.17
N ALA A 64 -2.06 6.54 9.39
CA ALA A 64 -2.72 6.55 8.09
C ALA A 64 -3.92 5.61 8.08
N SER A 65 -4.98 6.04 7.41
CA SER A 65 -6.14 5.21 7.06
C SER A 65 -6.15 5.02 5.55
N LEU A 66 -6.22 3.75 5.13
CA LEU A 66 -6.23 3.33 3.74
C LEU A 66 -7.53 2.60 3.41
N LEU A 67 -8.08 2.89 2.23
CA LEU A 67 -9.24 2.21 1.70
C LEU A 67 -8.90 1.49 0.40
N GLY A 68 -9.22 0.21 0.38
CA GLY A 68 -9.02 -0.70 -0.73
C GLY A 68 -10.05 -0.50 -1.82
N ARG A 69 -9.54 -0.30 -3.04
CA ARG A 69 -10.36 -0.26 -4.26
C ARG A 69 -10.46 -1.62 -4.93
N ASP A 70 -9.45 -2.46 -4.75
CA ASP A 70 -9.32 -3.73 -5.46
C ASP A 70 -8.59 -4.74 -4.60
N VAL A 71 -9.26 -5.86 -4.32
CA VAL A 71 -8.70 -7.04 -3.67
C VAL A 71 -8.76 -8.18 -4.67
N ARG A 72 -7.59 -8.69 -5.05
CA ARG A 72 -7.46 -9.78 -6.02
C ARG A 72 -6.88 -11.00 -5.33
N PRO A 73 -7.69 -12.04 -5.05
CA PRO A 73 -7.17 -13.33 -4.63
C PRO A 73 -6.17 -13.87 -5.65
N LEU A 74 -5.12 -14.46 -5.12
CA LEU A 74 -4.10 -15.20 -5.87
C LEU A 74 -4.11 -16.63 -5.32
N GLY A 75 -4.25 -17.61 -6.20
CA GLY A 75 -4.39 -19.01 -5.79
C GLY A 75 -5.80 -19.41 -5.36
N THR A 76 -5.95 -20.68 -4.97
CA THR A 76 -7.25 -21.34 -4.73
C THR A 76 -7.69 -21.34 -3.25
N ALA A 77 -6.81 -20.94 -2.33
CA ALA A 77 -7.05 -20.96 -0.88
C ALA A 77 -6.89 -19.58 -0.22
N SER A 78 -7.13 -18.50 -0.99
CA SER A 78 -6.98 -17.13 -0.51
C SER A 78 -8.07 -16.77 0.52
N PRO A 79 -7.70 -16.23 1.71
CA PRO A 79 -8.67 -15.66 2.64
C PRO A 79 -9.24 -14.32 2.15
N PHE A 80 -8.64 -13.75 1.10
CA PHE A 80 -9.12 -12.56 0.42
C PHE A 80 -10.09 -12.97 -0.69
N ALA A 81 -11.38 -12.66 -0.56
CA ALA A 81 -12.40 -13.05 -1.53
C ALA A 81 -12.47 -12.08 -2.73
N VAL A 82 -12.87 -12.57 -3.91
CA VAL A 82 -13.17 -11.69 -5.06
C VAL A 82 -14.30 -10.73 -4.69
N GLY A 83 -14.15 -9.45 -5.00
CA GLY A 83 -15.18 -8.44 -4.70
C GLY A 83 -15.22 -8.02 -3.23
N SER A 84 -14.28 -8.48 -2.41
CA SER A 84 -14.11 -7.94 -1.06
C SER A 84 -13.46 -6.56 -1.10
N PHE A 85 -13.82 -5.74 -0.12
CA PHE A 85 -13.14 -4.49 0.19
C PHE A 85 -12.15 -4.73 1.32
N ILE A 86 -11.17 -3.85 1.43
CA ILE A 86 -10.26 -3.83 2.57
C ILE A 86 -10.18 -2.41 3.12
N GLN A 87 -10.21 -2.29 4.42
CA GLN A 87 -9.80 -1.08 5.13
C GLN A 87 -8.56 -1.41 5.92
N ALA A 88 -7.58 -0.51 5.95
CA ALA A 88 -6.40 -0.66 6.79
C ALA A 88 -6.11 0.63 7.56
N ASP A 89 -5.73 0.47 8.82
CA ASP A 89 -5.26 1.57 9.67
C ASP A 89 -3.87 1.20 10.19
N ALA A 90 -2.90 2.07 9.98
CA ALA A 90 -1.51 1.81 10.32
C ALA A 90 -0.84 3.00 11.01
N LEU A 91 0.05 2.69 11.93
CA LEU A 91 0.99 3.61 12.57
C LEU A 91 2.39 3.28 12.07
N SER A 92 3.09 4.28 11.54
CA SER A 92 4.52 4.19 11.24
C SER A 92 5.32 5.13 12.14
N THR A 93 6.52 4.72 12.52
CA THR A 93 7.50 5.55 13.21
C THR A 93 8.82 5.41 12.47
N VAL A 94 9.20 6.43 11.71
CA VAL A 94 10.37 6.41 10.82
C VAL A 94 11.44 7.35 11.37
N ASP A 95 12.68 6.87 11.43
CA ASP A 95 13.82 7.73 11.72
C ASP A 95 14.07 8.67 10.54
N VAL A 96 14.12 9.98 10.82
CA VAL A 96 14.22 11.03 9.78
C VAL A 96 15.57 11.02 9.07
N GLN A 97 16.63 10.52 9.70
CA GLN A 97 17.97 10.51 9.12
C GLN A 97 18.16 9.33 8.17
N THR A 98 17.65 8.17 8.56
CA THR A 98 17.78 6.95 7.78
C THR A 98 16.64 6.80 6.76
N GLY A 99 15.47 7.34 7.07
CA GLY A 99 14.25 7.12 6.28
C GLY A 99 13.60 5.77 6.57
N HIS A 100 14.07 4.99 7.54
CA HIS A 100 13.53 3.66 7.85
C HIS A 100 12.85 3.61 9.22
N GLY A 101 11.87 2.73 9.36
CA GLY A 101 11.35 2.37 10.68
C GLY A 101 10.10 1.49 10.64
N PRO A 102 9.63 1.07 11.82
CA PRO A 102 8.53 0.12 11.92
C PRO A 102 7.20 0.70 11.44
N ILE A 103 6.37 -0.20 10.91
CA ILE A 103 4.94 -0.01 10.65
C ILE A 103 4.13 -1.12 11.31
N GLN A 104 3.06 -0.75 11.99
CA GLN A 104 2.15 -1.68 12.64
C GLN A 104 0.71 -1.23 12.45
N GLY A 105 -0.22 -2.17 12.34
CA GLY A 105 -1.61 -1.83 12.06
C GLY A 105 -2.54 -3.01 12.04
N TYR A 106 -3.78 -2.74 11.64
CA TYR A 106 -4.79 -3.75 11.39
C TYR A 106 -5.46 -3.49 10.04
N PHE A 107 -6.05 -4.54 9.49
CA PHE A 107 -6.90 -4.46 8.33
C PHE A 107 -8.18 -5.24 8.55
N THR A 108 -9.25 -4.79 7.91
CA THR A 108 -10.55 -5.44 7.92
C THR A 108 -10.92 -5.77 6.49
N LEU A 109 -11.23 -7.04 6.23
CA LEU A 109 -11.84 -7.47 4.97
C LEU A 109 -13.35 -7.36 5.10
N LEU A 110 -13.96 -6.66 4.15
CA LEU A 110 -15.39 -6.41 4.12
C LEU A 110 -15.99 -7.10 2.89
N ALA A 111 -17.17 -7.70 3.03
CA ALA A 111 -17.97 -8.18 1.92
C ALA A 111 -19.23 -7.34 1.81
N ASP A 112 -19.66 -7.04 0.58
CA ASP A 112 -20.95 -6.43 0.32
C ASP A 112 -22.01 -7.52 0.22
N LEU A 113 -22.94 -7.53 1.19
CA LEU A 113 -24.03 -8.49 1.25
C LEU A 113 -25.11 -8.26 0.19
N ASP A 114 -25.19 -7.04 -0.36
CA ASP A 114 -26.15 -6.69 -1.41
C ASP A 114 -25.50 -5.72 -2.41
N PRO A 115 -24.63 -6.22 -3.30
CA PRO A 115 -23.92 -5.40 -4.28
C PRO A 115 -24.83 -4.77 -5.33
N SER A 116 -26.12 -5.13 -5.36
CA SER A 116 -27.10 -4.49 -6.23
C SER A 116 -27.58 -3.14 -5.68
N ARG A 117 -27.37 -2.89 -4.38
CA ARG A 117 -27.74 -1.67 -3.69
C ARG A 117 -26.48 -0.85 -3.39
N ASN A 118 -26.37 0.34 -4.00
CA ASN A 118 -25.27 1.27 -3.73
C ASN A 118 -25.36 1.88 -2.32
N SER A 119 -25.00 1.11 -1.30
CA SER A 119 -25.11 1.53 0.10
C SER A 119 -23.99 0.92 0.95
N LEU A 120 -23.53 1.65 1.97
CA LEU A 120 -22.44 1.20 2.86
C LEU A 120 -22.93 0.32 4.02
N ASP A 121 -24.23 0.33 4.31
CA ASP A 121 -24.86 -0.46 5.37
C ASP A 121 -24.94 -1.97 5.06
N THR A 122 -24.60 -2.37 3.82
CA THR A 122 -24.50 -3.77 3.39
C THR A 122 -23.12 -4.37 3.61
N LEU A 123 -22.14 -3.56 4.04
CA LEU A 123 -20.77 -4.02 4.25
C LEU A 123 -20.66 -4.76 5.58
N GLU A 124 -20.24 -6.02 5.51
CA GLU A 124 -19.98 -6.87 6.68
C GLU A 124 -18.50 -7.23 6.78
N ALA A 125 -17.95 -7.18 7.99
CA ALA A 125 -16.59 -7.65 8.26
C ALA A 125 -16.52 -9.18 8.20
N THR A 126 -15.75 -9.69 7.24
CA THR A 126 -15.54 -11.13 7.03
C THR A 126 -14.26 -11.62 7.70
N ALA A 127 -13.26 -10.75 7.86
CA ALA A 127 -12.04 -11.07 8.58
C ALA A 127 -11.36 -9.79 9.12
N ILE A 128 -10.61 -9.94 10.20
CA ILE A 128 -9.75 -8.90 10.76
C ILE A 128 -8.34 -9.45 10.87
N GLY A 129 -7.38 -8.74 10.30
CA GLY A 129 -5.97 -9.08 10.40
C GLY A 129 -5.12 -7.96 10.99
N THR A 130 -3.91 -8.31 11.37
CA THR A 130 -2.88 -7.38 11.85
C THR A 130 -1.68 -7.43 10.91
N VAL A 131 -0.96 -6.33 10.85
CA VAL A 131 0.32 -6.21 10.13
C VAL A 131 1.39 -5.67 11.07
N ASN A 132 2.59 -6.21 10.95
CA ASN A 132 3.79 -5.71 11.62
C ASN A 132 4.97 -5.82 10.64
N GLY A 133 5.69 -4.72 10.41
CA GLY A 133 6.71 -4.67 9.39
C GLY A 133 7.57 -3.43 9.44
N ASP A 134 8.21 -3.15 8.31
CA ASP A 134 9.14 -2.06 8.10
C ASP A 134 8.71 -1.22 6.89
N LEU A 135 8.83 0.10 7.04
CA LEU A 135 8.60 1.11 6.02
C LEU A 135 9.93 1.78 5.67
N ASP A 136 10.21 1.87 4.37
CA ASP A 136 11.38 2.53 3.82
C ASP A 136 10.97 3.78 3.02
N LEU A 137 11.22 4.95 3.61
CA LEU A 137 11.02 6.27 3.01
C LEU A 137 12.28 6.85 2.35
N ALA A 138 13.42 6.14 2.33
CA ALA A 138 14.65 6.64 1.71
C ALA A 138 14.46 6.94 0.21
N SER A 139 13.55 6.22 -0.44
CA SER A 139 13.19 6.44 -1.85
C SER A 139 11.98 7.37 -2.05
N ALA A 140 11.36 7.90 -0.99
CA ALA A 140 10.11 8.68 -1.08
C ALA A 140 10.25 9.92 -1.97
N GLY A 141 11.40 10.59 -1.94
CA GLY A 141 11.70 11.72 -2.82
C GLY A 141 11.79 11.36 -4.31
N GLN A 142 11.92 10.08 -4.64
CA GLN A 142 11.84 9.58 -6.00
C GLN A 142 10.39 9.31 -6.43
N GLY A 143 9.42 9.33 -5.52
CA GLY A 143 8.01 9.09 -5.80
C GLY A 143 7.49 7.72 -5.38
N PHE A 144 8.24 6.95 -4.60
CA PHE A 144 7.79 5.65 -4.06
C PHE A 144 8.46 5.30 -2.72
N ALA A 145 7.82 4.44 -1.93
CA ALA A 145 8.35 3.94 -0.65
C ALA A 145 8.02 2.45 -0.47
N PRO A 146 9.03 1.56 -0.37
CA PRO A 146 8.80 0.14 -0.08
C PRO A 146 8.24 -0.10 1.31
N VAL A 147 7.43 -1.15 1.43
CA VAL A 147 6.92 -1.66 2.71
C VAL A 147 6.93 -3.19 2.71
N SER A 148 7.29 -3.81 3.83
CA SER A 148 7.22 -5.27 3.96
C SER A 148 7.05 -5.68 5.41
N GLY A 149 6.62 -6.92 5.65
CA GLY A 149 6.45 -7.41 7.01
C GLY A 149 5.71 -8.73 7.09
N ARG A 150 5.04 -8.94 8.21
CA ARG A 150 4.18 -10.09 8.51
C ARG A 150 2.74 -9.67 8.70
N TRP A 151 1.84 -10.57 8.33
CA TRP A 151 0.41 -10.43 8.57
C TRP A 151 -0.15 -11.68 9.23
N THR A 152 -1.23 -11.50 9.99
CA THR A 152 -1.97 -12.62 10.61
C THR A 152 -3.45 -12.28 10.68
N LEU A 153 -4.32 -13.27 10.51
CA LEU A 153 -5.76 -13.17 10.74
C LEU A 153 -6.11 -13.57 12.17
N SER A 154 -6.97 -12.76 12.77
CA SER A 154 -7.48 -12.99 14.10
C SER A 154 -8.36 -14.23 14.14
N GLY A 155 -8.18 -15.07 15.16
CA GLY A 155 -9.04 -16.24 15.39
C GLY A 155 -8.78 -17.48 14.53
N THR A 156 -8.06 -17.35 13.41
CA THR A 156 -7.72 -18.49 12.54
C THR A 156 -6.26 -18.91 12.62
N GLY A 157 -5.36 -17.99 13.02
CA GLY A 157 -3.92 -18.22 13.03
C GLY A 157 -3.29 -18.25 11.63
N GLN A 158 -4.09 -18.08 10.57
CA GLN A 158 -3.59 -17.95 9.21
C GLN A 158 -2.78 -16.66 9.08
N GLY A 159 -1.68 -16.70 8.35
CA GLY A 159 -0.81 -15.55 8.17
C GLY A 159 0.43 -15.89 7.37
N GLY A 160 1.28 -14.90 7.18
CA GLY A 160 2.52 -15.05 6.45
C GLY A 160 3.23 -13.71 6.32
N THR A 161 3.84 -13.44 5.17
CA THR A 161 4.52 -12.17 4.90
C THR A 161 3.75 -11.30 3.92
N PHE A 162 4.08 -10.03 3.88
CA PHE A 162 3.61 -9.12 2.84
C PHE A 162 4.77 -8.26 2.34
N ALA A 163 4.65 -7.79 1.10
CA ALA A 163 5.54 -6.78 0.53
C ALA A 163 4.79 -5.91 -0.45
N GLY A 164 5.20 -4.65 -0.58
CA GLY A 164 4.50 -3.68 -1.38
C GLY A 164 5.23 -2.35 -1.55
N LEU A 165 4.51 -1.43 -2.16
CA LEU A 165 4.96 -0.09 -2.48
C LEU A 165 3.86 0.92 -2.17
N PHE A 166 4.22 2.00 -1.50
CA PHE A 166 3.50 3.27 -1.57
C PHE A 166 4.00 4.04 -2.80
N LEU A 167 3.08 4.50 -3.62
CA LEU A 167 3.34 5.36 -4.78
C LEU A 167 2.88 6.76 -4.43
N ILE A 168 3.81 7.70 -4.48
CA ILE A 168 3.60 9.07 -4.07
C ILE A 168 3.32 9.90 -5.33
N PRO A 169 2.18 10.60 -5.39
CA PRO A 169 1.83 11.39 -6.56
C PRO A 169 2.76 12.60 -6.70
N PHE A 170 3.18 12.89 -7.92
CA PHE A 170 4.01 14.06 -8.23
C PHE A 170 3.54 14.77 -9.49
N ARG A 171 3.95 16.03 -9.67
CA ARG A 171 3.77 16.77 -10.92
C ARG A 171 5.07 16.77 -11.71
N VAL A 172 4.96 16.52 -13.01
CA VAL A 172 6.06 16.76 -13.95
C VAL A 172 6.09 18.26 -14.28
N PRO A 173 7.25 18.93 -14.28
CA PRO A 173 7.34 20.33 -14.69
C PRO A 173 6.72 20.55 -16.08
N GLY A 174 5.81 21.51 -16.20
CA GLY A 174 5.10 21.83 -17.45
C GLY A 174 3.82 21.03 -17.70
N GLU A 175 3.51 20.02 -16.89
CA GLU A 175 2.24 19.28 -16.94
C GLU A 175 1.24 19.83 -15.92
N THR A 176 -0.05 19.78 -16.27
CA THR A 176 -1.15 20.14 -15.36
C THR A 176 -1.65 18.96 -14.53
N ARG A 177 -1.24 17.73 -14.91
CA ARG A 177 -1.70 16.47 -14.30
C ARG A 177 -0.70 15.94 -13.26
N TYR A 178 -1.22 15.12 -12.36
CA TYR A 178 -0.41 14.32 -11.45
C TYR A 178 -0.11 12.96 -12.05
N PHE A 179 1.01 12.39 -11.62
CA PHE A 179 1.47 11.07 -12.03
C PHE A 179 1.93 10.26 -10.82
N TYR A 180 1.78 8.95 -10.93
CA TYR A 180 2.59 8.00 -10.19
C TYR A 180 3.79 7.61 -11.03
N LEU A 181 4.86 7.17 -10.38
CA LEU A 181 5.90 6.47 -11.10
C LEU A 181 5.33 5.15 -11.59
N ASP A 182 5.59 4.82 -12.85
CA ASP A 182 5.29 3.50 -13.41
C ASP A 182 6.35 2.49 -12.98
N ARG A 183 6.55 2.42 -11.66
CA ARG A 183 7.35 1.39 -11.01
C ARG A 183 6.43 0.23 -10.74
N GLY A 184 6.42 -0.66 -11.72
CA GLY A 184 6.25 -2.04 -11.37
C GLY A 184 7.55 -2.61 -10.77
N PRO A 185 7.54 -3.89 -10.41
CA PRO A 185 8.68 -4.69 -10.79
C PRO A 185 9.89 -4.86 -9.93
N SER A 186 10.90 -4.05 -10.22
CA SER A 186 12.07 -4.52 -11.00
C SER A 186 12.23 -3.78 -12.34
N GLY A 187 11.46 -2.72 -12.59
CA GLY A 187 11.73 -1.82 -13.72
C GLY A 187 11.45 -2.41 -15.10
N GLN A 188 10.74 -3.55 -15.19
CA GLN A 188 10.24 -4.08 -16.46
C GLN A 188 8.72 -4.26 -16.42
N GLY A 189 8.01 -3.35 -17.10
CA GLY A 189 6.55 -3.37 -17.24
C GLY A 189 5.83 -2.84 -16.00
N GLY A 190 5.56 -1.53 -15.97
CA GLY A 190 4.96 -0.92 -14.80
C GLY A 190 3.45 -1.13 -14.66
N LEU A 191 2.90 -0.65 -13.55
CA LEU A 191 1.49 -0.71 -13.14
C LEU A 191 0.51 -0.19 -14.21
N CYS A 192 0.93 0.70 -15.11
CA CYS A 192 0.11 1.14 -16.24
C CYS A 192 0.68 0.78 -17.61
N GLY A 193 1.79 0.04 -17.66
CA GLY A 193 2.45 -0.36 -18.92
C GLY A 193 2.95 0.83 -19.73
N SER A 194 3.35 1.90 -19.06
CA SER A 194 3.81 3.14 -19.67
C SER A 194 5.22 2.99 -20.24
N LYS A 195 5.44 3.56 -21.43
CA LYS A 195 6.78 3.68 -22.02
C LYS A 195 7.57 4.85 -21.44
N THR A 196 6.89 5.80 -20.77
CA THR A 196 7.51 7.02 -20.20
C THR A 196 7.91 6.84 -18.74
N GLY A 197 7.65 5.67 -18.14
CA GLY A 197 7.98 5.41 -16.73
C GLY A 197 7.05 6.12 -15.74
N THR A 198 5.92 6.66 -16.21
CA THR A 198 4.92 7.35 -15.37
C THR A 198 3.49 6.97 -15.75
N CYS A 199 2.61 6.94 -14.75
CA CYS A 199 1.18 6.69 -14.88
C CYS A 199 0.41 7.95 -14.54
N PRO A 200 -0.36 8.56 -15.46
CA PRO A 200 -1.23 9.67 -15.09
C PRO A 200 -2.26 9.18 -14.06
N LEU A 201 -2.55 10.03 -13.07
CA LEU A 201 -3.61 9.75 -12.12
C LEU A 201 -4.98 9.79 -12.81
N ALA A 202 -5.85 8.86 -12.46
CA ALA A 202 -7.26 8.87 -12.83
C ALA A 202 -8.07 9.80 -11.92
N ASP A 203 -9.25 10.22 -12.37
CA ASP A 203 -10.10 11.17 -11.63
C ASP A 203 -10.49 10.67 -10.22
N ASP A 204 -10.60 9.35 -10.06
CA ASP A 204 -10.91 8.70 -8.78
C ASP A 204 -9.70 8.43 -7.89
N GLU A 205 -8.53 8.96 -8.25
CA GLU A 205 -7.30 8.95 -7.45
C GLU A 205 -7.06 10.31 -6.77
N PHE A 206 -8.14 11.07 -6.61
CA PHE A 206 -8.18 12.37 -5.94
C PHE A 206 -9.29 12.40 -4.89
N VAL A 207 -9.05 13.10 -3.78
CA VAL A 207 -10.10 13.50 -2.81
C VAL A 207 -10.03 15.00 -2.65
N LEU A 208 -11.15 15.69 -2.90
CA LEU A 208 -11.23 17.16 -2.83
C LEU A 208 -10.15 17.88 -3.66
N GLY A 209 -9.74 17.29 -4.78
CA GLY A 209 -8.69 17.82 -5.67
C GLY A 209 -7.26 17.55 -5.19
N ILE A 210 -7.08 16.83 -4.09
CA ILE A 210 -5.78 16.41 -3.56
C ILE A 210 -5.49 14.99 -4.09
N PRO A 211 -4.33 14.76 -4.74
CA PRO A 211 -3.98 13.44 -5.23
C PRO A 211 -3.68 12.49 -4.07
N LEU A 212 -4.10 11.24 -4.19
CA LEU A 212 -3.95 10.24 -3.13
C LEU A 212 -2.63 9.47 -3.26
N THR A 213 -2.04 9.08 -2.13
CA THR A 213 -0.98 8.07 -2.12
C THR A 213 -1.59 6.70 -2.34
N LYS A 214 -1.03 5.90 -3.25
CA LYS A 214 -1.51 4.54 -3.56
C LYS A 214 -0.61 3.48 -2.96
N ALA A 215 -1.15 2.56 -2.19
CA ALA A 215 -0.46 1.37 -1.75
C ALA A 215 -0.80 0.17 -2.65
N VAL A 216 0.22 -0.53 -3.14
CA VAL A 216 0.09 -1.81 -3.84
C VAL A 216 0.82 -2.86 -3.00
N VAL A 217 0.07 -3.79 -2.42
CA VAL A 217 0.59 -4.78 -1.46
C VAL A 217 0.24 -6.18 -1.94
N VAL A 218 1.19 -7.10 -1.81
CA VAL A 218 0.99 -8.53 -2.03
C VAL A 218 1.19 -9.25 -0.71
N PHE A 219 0.23 -10.10 -0.38
CA PHE A 219 0.26 -11.00 0.77
C PHE A 219 0.71 -12.40 0.31
N PHE A 220 1.49 -13.06 1.15
CA PHE A 220 2.04 -14.39 0.94
C PHE A 220 1.78 -15.30 2.15
N GLU A 221 1.68 -16.62 1.92
CA GLU A 221 1.54 -17.68 2.95
C GLU A 221 2.59 -18.80 2.78
#